data_AF-A0A932ZUQ8-F1
#
_entry.id   AF-A0A932ZUQ8-F1
#
_cell.length_a   1.000
_cell.length_b   1.000
_cell.length_c   1.000
_cell.angle_alpha   90.00
_cell.angle_beta   90.00
_cell.angle_gamma   90.00
#
_symmetry.space_group_name_H-M   'P 1'
#
loop_
_entity.id
_entity.type
_entity.pdbx_description
1 polymer ?
#
loop_
_entity_poly.entity_id
_entity_poly.type
_entity_poly.pdbx_seq_one_letter_code
_entity_poly.pdbx_strand_id
1 'polypeptide(L)'
;MKKIWAVSLLSVSLGLLGGAPAFAQSCVDFIARMKTAAPGVEDKAAQKGVEVAILEAEDLLKQFQYVTCVDTAKKALLAAEKK
;
A
#
# COMPACT_ATOMS: atom_id res chain seq x y z
N MET A 1 32.59 7.24 -41.00
CA MET A 1 31.96 8.04 -39.92
C MET A 1 30.58 7.43 -39.66
N LYS A 2 30.40 6.40 -38.81
CA LYS A 2 30.38 6.30 -37.33
C LYS A 2 29.09 6.87 -36.69
N LYS A 3 28.13 5.95 -36.44
CA LYS A 3 27.15 5.89 -35.33
C LYS A 3 25.97 6.88 -35.33
N ILE A 4 24.87 6.50 -35.98
CA ILE A 4 23.51 7.00 -35.70
C ILE A 4 22.67 5.78 -35.29
N TRP A 5 22.83 5.30 -34.05
CA TRP A 5 22.14 4.10 -33.54
C TRP A 5 21.97 4.20 -32.02
N ALA A 6 21.39 5.29 -31.50
CA ALA A 6 21.19 5.41 -30.04
C ALA A 6 20.13 6.41 -29.55
N VAL A 7 19.28 7.02 -30.40
CA VAL A 7 18.37 8.09 -29.91
C VAL A 7 16.89 7.68 -29.86
N SER A 8 16.47 6.61 -30.53
CA SER A 8 15.03 6.28 -30.61
C SER A 8 14.49 5.26 -29.59
N LEU A 9 15.33 4.71 -28.71
CA LEU A 9 14.92 3.62 -27.80
C LEU A 9 14.86 4.02 -26.31
N LEU A 10 15.20 5.25 -25.95
CA LEU A 10 15.24 5.69 -24.55
C LEU A 10 14.00 6.46 -24.08
N SER A 11 13.03 6.74 -24.96
CA SER A 11 11.86 7.57 -24.61
C SER A 11 10.57 6.78 -24.36
N VAL A 12 10.55 5.46 -24.54
CA VAL A 12 9.32 4.65 -24.39
C VAL A 12 9.18 3.99 -23.01
N SER A 13 10.23 3.99 -22.19
CA SER A 13 10.23 3.24 -20.92
C SER A 13 9.81 4.04 -19.68
N LEU A 14 9.65 5.37 -19.76
CA LEU A 14 9.31 6.20 -18.59
C LEU A 14 7.79 6.35 -18.36
N GLY A 15 6.94 5.85 -19.25
CA GLY A 15 5.48 6.00 -19.15
C GLY A 15 4.76 4.89 -18.39
N LEU A 16 5.38 3.73 -18.15
CA LEU A 16 4.71 2.54 -17.60
C LEU A 16 4.99 2.27 -16.11
N LEU A 17 5.81 3.10 -15.45
CA LEU A 17 6.20 2.91 -14.04
C LEU A 17 5.48 3.86 -13.06
N GLY A 18 4.64 4.78 -13.55
CA GLY A 18 4.01 5.81 -12.72
C GLY A 18 2.68 5.43 -12.05
N GLY A 19 2.00 4.36 -12.48
CA GLY A 19 0.66 4.01 -11.99
C GLY A 19 0.62 3.02 -10.81
N ALA A 20 1.49 2.01 -10.82
CA ALA A 20 1.61 1.02 -9.76
C ALA A 20 2.09 1.56 -8.38
N PRO A 21 3.03 2.53 -8.29
CA PRO A 21 3.53 2.97 -6.99
C PRO A 21 2.51 3.76 -6.17
N ALA A 22 1.49 4.39 -6.80
CA ALA A 22 0.51 5.20 -6.09
C ALA A 22 -0.37 4.36 -5.13
N PHE A 23 -0.82 3.18 -5.56
CA PHE A 23 -1.61 2.28 -4.70
C PHE A 23 -0.73 1.55 -3.69
N ALA A 24 0.50 1.21 -4.05
CA ALA A 24 1.48 0.64 -3.12
C ALA A 24 1.81 1.62 -1.98
N GLN A 25 2.11 2.88 -2.31
CA GLN A 25 2.35 3.93 -1.32
C GLN A 25 1.10 4.20 -0.47
N SER A 26 -0.08 4.23 -1.08
CA SER A 26 -1.33 4.40 -0.32
C SER A 26 -1.53 3.29 0.69
N CYS A 27 -1.29 2.03 0.31
CA CYS A 27 -1.44 0.93 1.24
C CYS A 27 -0.40 0.99 2.38
N VAL A 28 0.85 1.33 2.08
CA VAL A 28 1.89 1.53 3.10
C VAL A 28 1.52 2.67 4.07
N ASP A 29 0.97 3.77 3.57
CA ASP A 29 0.47 4.88 4.41
C ASP A 29 -0.67 4.43 5.34
N PHE A 30 -1.65 3.68 4.83
CA PHE A 30 -2.72 3.15 5.65
C PHE A 30 -2.23 2.14 6.69
N ILE A 31 -1.28 1.26 6.34
CA ILE A 31 -0.66 0.33 7.29
C ILE A 31 0.08 1.08 8.40
N ALA A 32 0.83 2.12 8.05
CA ALA A 32 1.51 2.95 9.04
C ALA A 32 0.53 3.67 9.97
N ARG A 33 -0.58 4.19 9.42
CA ARG A 33 -1.67 4.78 10.21
C ARG A 33 -2.36 3.77 11.11
N MET A 34 -2.59 2.55 10.65
CA MET A 34 -3.12 1.49 11.50
C MET A 34 -2.14 1.14 12.62
N LYS A 35 -0.84 1.00 12.34
CA LYS A 35 0.19 0.74 13.37
C LYS A 35 0.26 1.85 14.41
N THR A 36 0.05 3.11 14.03
CA THR A 36 0.00 4.23 14.98
C THR A 36 -1.31 4.33 15.75
N ALA A 37 -2.43 3.92 15.14
CA ALA A 37 -3.75 3.98 15.76
C ALA A 37 -4.03 2.76 16.67
N ALA A 38 -3.50 1.58 16.34
CA ALA A 38 -3.64 0.34 17.11
C ALA A 38 -3.35 0.47 18.62
N PRO A 39 -2.30 1.19 19.09
CA PRO A 39 -2.09 1.40 20.52
C PRO A 39 -3.10 2.35 21.18
N GLY A 40 -3.80 3.18 20.39
CA GLY A 40 -4.85 4.09 20.87
C GLY A 40 -6.25 3.46 20.91
N VAL A 41 -6.43 2.24 20.40
CA VAL A 41 -7.70 1.51 20.45
C VAL A 41 -7.90 0.96 21.87
N GLU A 42 -8.87 1.49 22.61
CA GLU A 42 -9.19 1.05 23.98
C GLU A 42 -9.66 -0.42 24.05
N ASP A 43 -10.29 -0.89 22.98
CA ASP A 43 -10.83 -2.25 22.87
C ASP A 43 -9.75 -3.22 22.38
N LYS A 44 -9.26 -4.09 23.28
CA LYS A 44 -8.22 -5.10 22.97
C LYS A 44 -8.61 -6.06 21.83
N ALA A 45 -9.90 -6.31 21.59
CA ALA A 45 -10.35 -7.17 20.50
C ALA A 45 -10.25 -6.44 19.15
N ALA A 46 -10.62 -5.15 19.12
CA ALA A 46 -10.42 -4.28 17.97
C ALA A 46 -8.93 -4.03 17.70
N GLN A 47 -8.10 -3.84 18.73
CA GLN A 47 -6.64 -3.73 18.60
C GLN A 47 -6.05 -4.97 17.90
N LYS A 48 -6.40 -6.18 18.37
CA LYS A 48 -5.99 -7.43 17.70
C LYS A 48 -6.52 -7.53 16.27
N GLY A 49 -7.75 -7.09 16.02
CA GLY A 49 -8.33 -7.04 14.68
C GLY A 49 -7.55 -6.12 13.73
N VAL A 50 -7.11 -4.96 14.23
CA VAL A 50 -6.27 -4.01 13.48
C VAL A 50 -4.88 -4.59 13.23
N GLU A 51 -4.26 -5.25 14.23
CA GLU A 51 -2.96 -5.93 14.05
C GLU A 51 -3.02 -7.05 13.01
N VAL A 52 -4.08 -7.87 13.00
CA VAL A 52 -4.28 -8.90 11.98
C VAL A 52 -4.46 -8.28 10.60
N ALA A 53 -5.27 -7.21 10.49
CA ALA A 53 -5.48 -6.52 9.23
C ALA A 53 -4.22 -5.83 8.70
N ILE A 54 -3.35 -5.33 9.58
CA ILE A 54 -2.01 -4.83 9.23
C ILE A 54 -1.19 -5.93 8.58
N LEU A 55 -1.12 -7.12 9.20
CA LEU A 55 -0.36 -8.25 8.67
C LEU A 55 -0.91 -8.71 7.32
N GLU A 56 -2.23 -8.77 7.17
CA GLU A 56 -2.90 -9.15 5.94
C GLU A 56 -2.65 -8.12 4.82
N ALA A 57 -2.71 -6.83 5.15
CA ALA A 57 -2.36 -5.77 4.21
C ALA A 57 -0.87 -5.80 3.81
N GLU A 58 0.06 -6.06 4.75
CA GLU A 58 1.49 -6.23 4.42
C GLU A 58 1.74 -7.44 3.51
N ASP A 59 0.98 -8.53 3.67
CA ASP A 59 1.05 -9.69 2.79
C ASP A 59 0.51 -9.38 1.38
N LEU A 60 -0.66 -8.74 1.31
CA LEU A 60 -1.26 -8.27 0.05
C LEU A 60 -0.34 -7.28 -0.69
N LEU A 61 0.38 -6.42 0.05
CA LEU A 61 1.39 -5.52 -0.51
C LEU A 61 2.53 -6.29 -1.18
N LYS A 62 3.03 -7.37 -0.54
CA LYS A 62 4.06 -8.26 -1.09
C LYS A 62 3.56 -9.04 -2.31
N GLN A 63 2.27 -9.38 -2.34
CA GLN A 63 1.61 -10.02 -3.49
C GLN A 63 1.24 -9.05 -4.61
N PHE A 64 1.64 -7.77 -4.52
CA PHE A 64 1.29 -6.73 -5.50
C PHE A 64 -0.23 -6.51 -5.64
N GLN A 65 -1.03 -6.95 -4.66
CA GLN A 65 -2.49 -6.83 -4.59
C GLN A 65 -2.89 -5.47 -4.00
N TYR A 66 -2.41 -4.37 -4.59
CA TYR A 66 -2.50 -3.04 -3.99
C TYR A 66 -3.93 -2.52 -3.75
N VAL A 67 -4.87 -2.88 -4.62
CA VAL A 67 -6.28 -2.48 -4.47
C VAL A 67 -6.90 -3.16 -3.25
N THR A 68 -6.71 -4.48 -3.13
CA THR A 68 -7.17 -5.28 -1.97
C THR A 68 -6.50 -4.82 -0.69
N CYS A 69 -5.19 -4.52 -0.75
CA CYS A 69 -4.40 -3.98 0.35
C CYS A 69 -5.02 -2.70 0.92
N VAL A 70 -5.33 -1.72 0.05
CA VAL A 70 -5.96 -0.45 0.45
C VAL A 70 -7.37 -0.68 1.01
N ASP A 71 -8.16 -1.58 0.43
CA ASP A 71 -9.52 -1.88 0.90
C ASP A 71 -9.51 -2.52 2.30
N THR A 72 -8.65 -3.53 2.52
CA THR A 72 -8.46 -4.18 3.82
C THR A 72 -7.98 -3.18 4.87
N ALA A 73 -6.96 -2.37 4.54
CA ALA A 73 -6.41 -1.38 5.45
C ALA A 73 -7.43 -0.28 5.82
N LYS A 74 -8.21 0.20 4.83
CA LYS A 74 -9.26 1.19 5.06
C LYS A 74 -10.41 0.64 5.91
N LYS A 75 -10.84 -0.60 5.69
CA LYS A 75 -11.87 -1.27 6.49
C LYS A 75 -11.44 -1.43 7.94
N ALA A 76 -10.19 -1.80 8.17
CA ALA A 76 -9.63 -1.96 9.52
C ALA A 76 -9.49 -0.62 10.25
N LEU A 77 -9.05 0.45 9.57
CA LEU A 77 -9.08 1.81 10.12
C LEU A 77 -10.49 2.25 10.50
N LEU A 78 -11.47 2.08 9.61
CA LEU A 78 -12.87 2.41 9.90
C LEU A 78 -13.47 1.60 11.05
N ALA A 79 -13.03 0.35 11.23
CA ALA A 79 -13.44 -0.46 12.37
C ALA A 79 -12.78 0.00 13.68
N ALA A 80 -11.56 0.53 13.61
CA ALA A 80 -10.82 1.09 14.75
C ALA A 80 -11.39 2.45 15.18
N GLU A 81 -11.80 3.32 14.24
CA GLU A 81 -12.33 4.66 14.53
C GLU A 81 -13.80 4.66 15.03
N LYS A 82 -14.53 3.56 14.86
CA LYS A 82 -15.95 3.46 15.24
C LYS A 82 -16.19 3.03 16.69
N LYS A 83 -15.14 2.82 17.48
CA LYS A 83 -15.21 2.46 18.90
C LYS A 83 -14.54 3.53 19.75
#